data_AF-A0A418GA00-F1
#
_entry.id   AF-A0A418GA00-F1
#
_cell.length_a   1.000
_cell.length_b   1.000
_cell.length_c   1.000
_cell.angle_alpha   90.00
_cell.angle_beta   90.00
_cell.angle_gamma   90.00
#
_symmetry.space_group_name_H-M   'P 1'
#
loop_
_entity.id
_entity.type
_entity.pdbx_description
1 polymer ?
#
loop_
_entity_poly.entity_id
_entity_poly.type
_entity_poly.pdbx_seq_one_letter_code
_entity_poly.pdbx_strand_id
1 'polypeptide(L)' 'MEKHYVGSEIGQLRSVMLHRPNLSLKRLTPSNCQELLFDDVLSVERAGEEHDI' A
#
# COMPACT_ATOMS: atom_id res chain seq x y z
N MET A 1 -6.43 -6.13 -26.30
CA MET A 1 -5.91 -5.63 -25.00
C MET A 1 -5.09 -4.40 -25.30
N GLU A 2 -5.39 -3.27 -24.68
CA GLU A 2 -4.50 -2.10 -24.72
C GLU A 2 -3.19 -2.43 -24.01
N LYS A 3 -2.07 -1.95 -24.56
CA LYS A 3 -0.73 -2.18 -24.02
C LYS A 3 -0.50 -1.18 -22.88
N HIS A 4 -0.25 -1.66 -21.67
CA HIS A 4 0.24 -0.81 -20.57
C HIS A 4 1.58 -0.18 -20.96
N TYR A 5 1.74 1.12 -20.71
CA TYR A 5 2.95 1.86 -21.05
C TYR A 5 3.38 2.73 -19.87
N VAL A 6 4.66 2.62 -19.53
CA VAL A 6 5.35 3.47 -18.56
C VAL A 6 6.63 3.95 -19.25
N GLY A 7 6.79 5.27 -19.39
CA GLY A 7 7.95 5.86 -20.07
C GLY A 7 8.55 7.08 -19.37
N SER A 8 7.97 7.49 -18.23
CA SER A 8 8.44 8.59 -17.40
C SER A 8 7.84 8.45 -16.00
N GLU A 9 8.60 8.79 -14.96
CA GLU A 9 8.14 8.87 -13.56
C GLU A 9 7.40 10.19 -13.25
N ILE A 10 7.48 11.20 -14.14
CA ILE A 10 6.91 12.56 -13.93
C ILE A 10 5.91 12.97 -15.01
N GLY A 11 5.68 12.12 -16.01
CA GLY A 11 4.69 12.36 -17.06
C GLY A 11 3.26 12.23 -16.54
N GLN A 12 2.27 12.52 -17.40
CA GLN A 12 0.87 12.37 -17.03
C GLN A 12 0.52 10.89 -16.74
N LEU A 13 0.10 10.62 -15.50
CA LEU A 13 -0.37 9.30 -15.08
C LEU A 13 -1.73 8.99 -15.72
N ARG A 14 -1.81 7.88 -16.46
CA ARG A 14 -3.04 7.45 -17.17
C ARG A 14 -3.78 6.33 -16.44
N SER A 15 -3.03 5.44 -15.81
CA SER A 15 -3.57 4.27 -15.12
C SER A 15 -2.61 3.89 -13.99
N VAL A 16 -3.17 3.54 -12.83
CA VAL A 16 -2.41 3.10 -11.66
C VAL A 16 -3.10 1.90 -11.02
N MET A 17 -2.31 1.04 -10.40
CA MET A 17 -2.79 -0.07 -9.57
C MET A 17 -2.49 0.26 -8.11
N LEU A 18 -3.50 0.16 -7.26
CA LEU A 18 -3.41 0.40 -5.81
C LEU A 18 -3.86 -0.85 -5.05
N HIS A 19 -3.41 -0.99 -3.81
CA HIS A 19 -3.82 -2.07 -2.91
C HIS A 19 -4.25 -1.48 -1.57
N ARG A 20 -5.52 -1.68 -1.22
CA ARG A 20 -6.08 -1.15 0.02
C ARG A 20 -5.56 -1.94 1.23
N PRO A 21 -5.11 -1.25 2.30
CA PRO A 21 -4.82 -1.85 3.60
C PRO A 21 -5.91 -2.82 4.06
N ASN A 22 -5.52 -4.04 4.45
CA ASN A 22 -6.48 -5.09 4.81
C ASN A 22 -6.00 -5.99 5.97
N LEU A 23 -6.55 -7.21 6.06
CA LEU A 23 -6.27 -8.19 7.11
C LEU A 23 -4.77 -8.52 7.29
N SER A 24 -3.94 -8.37 6.26
CA SER A 24 -2.48 -8.58 6.39
C SER A 24 -1.87 -7.70 7.49
N LEU A 25 -2.27 -6.42 7.53
CA LEU A 25 -1.79 -5.47 8.52
C LEU A 25 -2.38 -5.70 9.91
N LYS A 26 -3.57 -6.33 10.02
CA LYS A 26 -4.18 -6.67 11.32
C LYS A 26 -3.41 -7.71 12.11
N ARG A 27 -2.48 -8.43 11.46
CA ARG A 27 -1.63 -9.46 12.08
C ARG A 27 -0.25 -8.95 12.49
N LEU A 28 0.02 -7.66 12.24
CA LEU A 28 1.22 -7.02 12.73
C LEU A 28 1.16 -6.90 14.25
N THR A 29 2.27 -7.27 14.87
CA THR A 29 2.51 -7.20 16.30
C THR A 29 3.90 -6.61 16.53
N PRO A 30 4.18 -6.02 17.69
CA PRO A 30 5.51 -5.47 17.95
C PRO A 30 6.63 -6.51 17.85
N SER A 31 6.32 -7.80 18.06
CA SER A 31 7.31 -8.88 17.97
C SER A 31 7.59 -9.38 16.55
N ASN A 32 6.74 -9.09 15.56
CA ASN A 32 6.91 -9.60 14.19
C ASN A 32 7.04 -8.51 13.12
N CYS A 33 6.85 -7.23 13.46
CA CYS A 33 6.84 -6.15 12.47
C CYS A 33 8.15 -6.08 11.67
N GLN A 34 9.30 -6.12 12.37
CA GLN A 34 10.61 -6.05 11.73
C GLN A 34 10.88 -7.25 10.79
N GLU A 35 10.47 -8.45 11.19
CA GLU A 35 10.58 -9.66 10.34
C GLU A 35 9.68 -9.58 9.10
N LEU A 36 8.55 -8.88 9.22
CA LEU A 36 7.59 -8.65 8.13
C LEU A 36 7.88 -7.37 7.32
N LEU A 37 9.05 -6.76 7.51
CA LEU A 37 9.50 -5.55 6.80
C LEU A 37 8.66 -4.30 7.09
N PHE A 38 8.11 -4.21 8.30
CA PHE A 38 7.44 -3.02 8.81
C PHE A 38 8.26 -2.38 9.92
N ASP A 39 8.31 -1.05 9.91
CA ASP A 39 8.97 -0.27 10.96
C ASP A 39 8.20 -0.34 12.29
N ASP A 40 6.86 -0.38 12.25
CA ASP A 40 5.98 -0.43 13.43
C ASP A 40 4.60 -1.06 13.11
N VAL A 41 3.77 -1.25 14.13
CA VAL A 41 2.39 -1.72 14.03
C VAL A 41 1.47 -0.58 13.61
N LEU A 42 0.67 -0.83 12.57
CA LEU A 42 -0.23 0.15 11.99
C LEU A 42 -1.67 0.00 12.49
N SER A 43 -2.36 1.12 12.69
CA SER A 43 -3.83 1.13 12.81
C SER A 43 -4.44 0.91 11.44
N VAL A 44 -5.01 -0.28 11.21
CA VAL A 44 -5.55 -0.67 9.90
C VAL A 44 -6.75 0.16 9.46
N GLU A 45 -7.58 0.59 10.41
CA GLU A 45 -8.74 1.45 10.13
C GLU A 45 -8.28 2.81 9.62
N ARG A 46 -7.41 3.48 10.38
CA ARG A 46 -6.83 4.77 10.00
C ARG A 46 -6.00 4.68 8.71
N ALA A 47 -5.21 3.63 8.53
CA ALA A 47 -4.45 3.43 7.29
C ALA A 47 -5.38 3.25 6.07
N GLY A 48 -6.56 2.65 6.26
CA GLY A 48 -7.58 2.55 5.23
C GLY A 48 -8.21 3.90 4.91
N GLU A 49 -8.54 4.69 5.93
CA GLU A 49 -9.05 6.06 5.76
C GLU A 49 -8.05 6.96 5.04
N GLU A 50 -6.76 6.92 5.43
CA GLU A 50 -5.69 7.68 4.80
C GLU A 50 -5.44 7.23 3.34
N HIS A 51 -5.60 5.94 3.02
CA HIS A 51 -5.46 5.43 1.66
C HIS A 51 -6.63 5.83 0.74
N ASP A 52 -7.83 6.05 1.29
CA ASP A 52 -9.03 6.36 0.51
C ASP A 52 -9.17 7.87 0.19
N ILE A 53 -8.30 8.72 0.76
CA ILE A 53 -8.21 10.19 0.53
C ILE A 53 -7.23 10.48 -0.62
#